data_AF-A0A925SKV0-F1
#
_entry.id   AF-A0A925SKV0-F1
#
_cell.length_a   1.000
_cell.length_b   1.000
_cell.length_c   1.000
_cell.angle_alpha   90.00
_cell.angle_beta   90.00
_cell.angle_gamma   90.00
#
_symmetry.space_group_name_H-M   'P 1'
#
loop_
_entity.id
_entity.type
_entity.pdbx_description
1 polymer ?
#
loop_
_entity_poly.entity_id
_entity_poly.type
_entity_poly.pdbx_seq_one_letter_code
_entity_poly.pdbx_strand_id
1 'polypeptide(L)'
;AEARSVVVSSTSKSPGTQSLVPSPDTATLTWTRPATADLPALHLTVTVRRDASNAPFEVVSGVLSRGGQTFAHLYLGGLIYLPPSKTTLAWGGAHTFLVHPPASPHASIPHGFGHATASIAPATGVLKLTGQLADGAPLTASLRPSTLRGYVLWATPYGSRLDSFLGGYLATQPHPDLSGRLQVPDNVSPPTWKKAALPPSTKASSQDKSYRAGFGPLTVPVSLEPWLPPVAAKPAKGSTPAIPAITLADRLGLATASLGLDYLPPPDAAFTEAQIDGLPASLGLTVAGKPILPLVNPAKFALTLNPTTGAFSGSFFLTDTVPAPTQKDLAATKSFPRKVSFSGVLRHRQPIDLTDITSEVVAPTVPVGQGFFLLSALPDPASTEQLSGEIRFTAP
;
A
#
# COMPACT_ATOMS: atom_id res chain seq x y z
N ALA A 1 -14.53 -33.44 26.21
CA ALA A 1 -13.82 -33.94 25.01
C ALA A 1 -14.76 -33.83 23.81
N GLU A 2 -14.87 -32.65 23.22
CA GLU A 2 -15.59 -32.44 21.96
C GLU A 2 -14.56 -32.17 20.88
N ALA A 3 -14.48 -33.05 19.89
CA ALA A 3 -13.66 -32.87 18.72
C ALA A 3 -14.23 -31.72 17.89
N ARG A 4 -13.71 -30.50 18.10
CA ARG A 4 -13.98 -29.37 17.21
C ARG A 4 -13.23 -29.61 15.91
N SER A 5 -13.98 -29.91 14.86
CA SER A 5 -13.49 -30.11 13.50
C SER A 5 -12.63 -28.93 13.04
N VAL A 6 -11.37 -29.20 12.66
CA VAL A 6 -10.56 -28.26 11.89
C VAL A 6 -11.12 -28.23 10.48
N VAL A 7 -11.92 -27.22 10.16
CA VAL A 7 -12.47 -27.05 8.82
C VAL A 7 -11.41 -26.38 7.95
N VAL A 8 -10.75 -27.18 7.12
CA VAL A 8 -9.91 -26.67 6.02
C VAL A 8 -10.85 -26.34 4.86
N SER A 9 -11.40 -25.13 4.84
CA SER A 9 -12.22 -24.70 3.73
C SER A 9 -11.31 -24.36 2.53
N SER A 10 -11.15 -25.29 1.58
CA SER A 10 -10.66 -24.94 0.25
C SER A 10 -11.81 -24.30 -0.53
N THR A 11 -11.75 -23.01 -0.78
CA THR A 11 -12.67 -22.34 -1.74
C THR A 11 -12.39 -22.73 -3.19
N SER A 12 -11.32 -23.50 -3.44
CA SER A 12 -11.06 -24.09 -4.75
C SER A 12 -11.89 -25.38 -4.92
N LYS A 13 -12.69 -25.45 -5.98
CA LYS A 13 -13.34 -26.70 -6.48
C LYS A 13 -12.33 -27.76 -6.96
N SER A 14 -11.08 -27.71 -6.53
CA SER A 14 -10.05 -28.65 -7.00
C SER A 14 -10.12 -29.94 -6.17
N PRO A 15 -10.25 -31.11 -6.81
CA PRO A 15 -10.18 -32.39 -6.11
C PRO A 15 -8.80 -32.57 -5.48
N GLY A 16 -8.76 -32.93 -4.19
CA GLY A 16 -7.53 -33.20 -3.46
C GLY A 16 -7.81 -34.05 -2.22
N THR A 17 -6.81 -34.81 -1.80
CA THR A 17 -6.89 -35.68 -0.62
C THR A 17 -6.34 -34.94 0.59
N GLN A 18 -7.02 -35.05 1.73
CA GLN A 18 -6.61 -34.48 3.02
C GLN A 18 -6.24 -35.60 3.99
N SER A 19 -5.16 -35.40 4.75
CA SER A 19 -4.78 -36.26 5.88
C SER A 19 -4.39 -35.40 7.07
N LEU A 20 -4.80 -35.83 8.26
CA LEU A 20 -4.45 -35.21 9.54
C LEU A 20 -3.73 -36.26 10.38
N VAL A 21 -2.48 -35.97 10.75
CA VAL A 21 -1.70 -36.79 11.68
C VAL A 21 -1.63 -36.05 13.01
N PRO A 22 -2.49 -36.40 13.99
CA PRO A 22 -2.46 -35.78 15.31
C PRO A 22 -1.29 -36.32 16.15
N SER A 23 -0.72 -35.45 16.97
CA SER A 23 0.28 -35.69 18.02
C SER A 23 -0.17 -34.93 19.29
N PRO A 24 0.32 -35.27 20.51
CA PRO A 24 -0.14 -34.63 21.74
C PRO A 24 -0.08 -33.09 21.71
N ASP A 25 0.98 -32.55 21.10
CA ASP A 25 1.26 -31.10 21.08
C ASP A 25 1.19 -30.49 19.68
N THR A 26 1.23 -31.31 18.62
CA THR A 26 1.22 -30.85 17.23
C THR A 26 0.21 -31.62 16.39
N ALA A 27 -0.24 -31.04 15.29
CA ALA A 27 -0.96 -31.78 14.27
C ALA A 27 -0.43 -31.39 12.90
N THR A 28 -0.17 -32.38 12.05
CA THR A 28 0.26 -32.13 10.67
C THR A 28 -0.92 -32.37 9.75
N LEU A 29 -1.33 -31.32 9.06
CA LEU A 29 -2.29 -31.37 7.97
C LEU A 29 -1.53 -31.48 6.65
N THR A 30 -1.86 -32.50 5.85
CA THR A 30 -1.39 -32.63 4.49
C THR A 30 -2.55 -32.53 3.53
N TRP A 31 -2.47 -31.64 2.55
CA TRP A 31 -3.36 -31.57 1.41
C TRP A 31 -2.58 -31.86 0.13
N THR A 32 -3.09 -32.75 -0.71
CA THR A 32 -2.45 -33.09 -1.98
C THR A 32 -3.45 -32.93 -3.11
N ARG A 33 -3.09 -32.12 -4.10
CA ARG A 33 -3.70 -32.15 -5.42
C ARG A 33 -2.93 -33.15 -6.29
N PRO A 34 -3.60 -34.16 -6.86
CA PRO A 34 -2.97 -35.11 -7.77
C PRO A 34 -2.28 -34.40 -8.95
N ALA A 35 -1.31 -35.08 -9.55
CA ALA A 35 -0.76 -34.66 -10.83
C ALA A 35 -1.85 -34.68 -11.91
N THR A 36 -1.69 -33.82 -12.90
CA THR A 36 -2.48 -33.84 -14.14
C THR A 36 -1.53 -34.08 -15.31
N ALA A 37 -2.04 -34.27 -16.53
CA ALA A 37 -1.20 -34.45 -17.72
C ALA A 37 -0.17 -33.31 -17.88
N ASP A 38 -0.55 -32.09 -17.50
CA ASP A 38 0.25 -30.88 -17.76
C ASP A 38 0.97 -30.33 -16.52
N LEU A 39 0.65 -30.83 -15.31
CA LEU A 39 1.19 -30.28 -14.06
C LEU A 39 1.52 -31.38 -13.05
N PRO A 40 2.69 -31.31 -12.38
CA PRO A 40 3.02 -32.19 -11.28
C PRO A 40 2.04 -32.05 -10.12
N ALA A 41 2.00 -33.06 -9.25
CA ALA A 41 1.25 -33.01 -7.99
C ALA A 41 1.68 -31.81 -7.14
N LEU A 42 0.71 -31.19 -6.47
CA LEU A 42 0.91 -30.07 -5.56
C LEU A 42 0.64 -30.56 -4.14
N HIS A 43 1.63 -30.48 -3.27
CA HIS A 43 1.54 -30.88 -1.87
C HIS A 43 1.62 -29.65 -0.97
N LEU A 44 0.69 -29.54 -0.04
CA LEU A 44 0.71 -28.58 1.04
C LEU A 44 0.79 -29.36 2.35
N THR A 45 1.86 -29.15 3.12
CA THR A 45 2.00 -29.67 4.49
C THR A 45 1.96 -28.50 5.45
N VAL A 46 1.14 -28.58 6.49
CA VAL A 46 1.01 -27.54 7.52
C VAL A 46 1.09 -28.20 8.89
N THR A 47 2.07 -27.80 9.69
CA THR A 47 2.22 -28.22 11.07
C THR A 47 1.61 -27.16 11.98
N VAL A 48 0.59 -27.52 12.74
CA VAL A 48 0.04 -26.69 13.81
C VAL A 48 0.50 -27.19 15.17
N ARG A 49 0.70 -26.29 16.13
CA ARG A 49 0.97 -26.61 17.53
C ARG A 49 -0.17 -26.12 18.39
N ARG A 50 -0.57 -26.95 19.35
CA ARG A 50 -1.47 -26.53 20.42
C ARG A 50 -0.61 -26.00 21.55
N ASP A 51 -0.84 -24.76 21.96
CA ASP A 51 -0.25 -24.27 23.20
C ASP A 51 -1.01 -24.90 24.39
N ALA A 52 -0.27 -25.28 25.43
CA ALA A 52 -0.76 -25.95 26.64
C ALA A 52 -1.80 -25.11 27.42
N SER A 53 -1.91 -23.81 27.10
CA SER A 53 -2.74 -22.82 27.78
C SER A 53 -4.21 -22.74 27.32
N ASN A 54 -4.72 -23.69 26.53
CA ASN A 54 -6.00 -23.58 25.79
C ASN A 54 -6.03 -22.45 24.74
N ALA A 55 -4.89 -21.88 24.37
CA ALA A 55 -4.78 -20.95 23.25
C ALA A 55 -5.12 -21.64 21.90
N PRO A 56 -5.55 -20.86 20.89
CA PRO A 56 -5.80 -21.39 19.54
C PRO A 56 -4.55 -22.08 18.99
N PHE A 57 -4.75 -23.09 18.14
CA PHE A 57 -3.63 -23.69 17.42
C PHE A 57 -2.85 -22.63 16.64
N GLU A 58 -1.53 -22.65 16.77
CA GLU A 58 -0.61 -21.80 16.01
C GLU A 58 -0.05 -22.60 14.85
N VAL A 59 0.08 -22.00 13.65
CA VAL A 59 0.80 -22.67 12.56
C VAL A 59 2.29 -22.49 12.81
N VAL A 60 2.96 -23.58 13.17
CA VAL A 60 4.41 -23.63 13.41
C VAL A 60 5.16 -23.47 12.09
N SER A 61 4.73 -24.23 11.08
CA SER A 61 5.35 -24.20 9.77
C SER A 61 4.42 -24.78 8.71
N GLY A 62 4.69 -24.47 7.46
CA GLY A 62 4.09 -25.14 6.32
C GLY A 62 5.01 -25.11 5.11
N VAL A 63 4.79 -26.04 4.19
CA VAL A 63 5.55 -26.18 2.96
C VAL A 63 4.58 -26.43 1.82
N LEU A 64 4.71 -25.63 0.75
CA LEU A 64 4.05 -25.87 -0.52
C LEU A 64 5.08 -26.39 -1.50
N SER A 65 4.90 -27.61 -2.01
CA SER A 65 5.80 -28.22 -2.99
C SER A 65 5.04 -28.69 -4.24
N ARG A 66 5.71 -28.70 -5.39
CA ARG A 66 5.18 -29.24 -6.64
C ARG A 66 6.25 -30.07 -7.35
N GLY A 67 5.94 -31.33 -7.66
CA GLY A 67 6.93 -32.23 -8.28
C GLY A 67 8.19 -32.41 -7.45
N GLY A 68 8.06 -32.43 -6.11
CA GLY A 68 9.17 -32.58 -5.17
C GLY A 68 10.00 -31.31 -4.91
N GLN A 69 9.78 -30.23 -5.66
CA GLN A 69 10.43 -28.94 -5.44
C GLN A 69 9.60 -28.07 -4.48
N THR A 70 10.25 -27.44 -3.51
CA THR A 70 9.58 -26.50 -2.60
C THR A 70 9.43 -25.13 -3.26
N PHE A 71 8.22 -24.60 -3.30
CA PHE A 71 7.90 -23.29 -3.90
C PHE A 71 7.64 -22.21 -2.88
N ALA A 72 7.17 -22.60 -1.69
CA ALA A 72 6.94 -21.66 -0.62
C ALA A 72 7.08 -22.35 0.74
N HIS A 73 7.55 -21.57 1.70
CA HIS A 73 7.50 -21.91 3.11
C HIS A 73 6.52 -20.97 3.80
N LEU A 74 5.73 -21.51 4.72
CA LEU A 74 4.98 -20.77 5.71
C LEU A 74 5.76 -20.87 7.01
N TYR A 75 6.33 -19.76 7.47
CA TYR A 75 6.91 -19.64 8.80
C TYR A 75 6.03 -18.69 9.58
N LEU A 76 5.54 -19.10 10.76
CA LEU A 76 4.65 -18.29 11.62
C LEU A 76 3.38 -17.83 10.89
N GLY A 77 2.35 -18.67 10.92
CA GLY A 77 1.01 -18.34 10.41
C GLY A 77 -0.04 -18.38 11.52
N GLY A 78 -1.00 -17.46 11.49
CA GLY A 78 -2.22 -17.64 12.28
C GLY A 78 -3.24 -18.45 11.49
N LEU A 79 -3.98 -19.33 12.17
CA LEU A 79 -5.16 -19.94 11.58
C LEU A 79 -6.13 -18.85 11.10
N ILE A 80 -6.92 -19.12 10.06
CA ILE A 80 -7.96 -18.16 9.63
C ILE A 80 -8.92 -17.95 10.80
N TYR A 81 -9.09 -16.70 11.20
CA TYR A 81 -10.11 -16.32 12.16
C TYR A 81 -11.47 -16.24 11.46
N LEU A 82 -12.43 -16.99 11.99
CA LEU A 82 -13.82 -16.94 11.57
C LEU A 82 -14.63 -16.33 12.73
N PRO A 83 -15.06 -15.06 12.60
CA PRO A 83 -15.90 -14.44 13.62
C PRO A 83 -17.18 -15.26 13.86
N PRO A 84 -17.67 -15.36 15.10
CA PRO A 84 -18.98 -15.94 15.35
C PRO A 84 -20.06 -15.20 14.57
N SER A 85 -21.07 -15.93 14.10
CA SER A 85 -22.19 -15.33 13.37
C SER A 85 -22.85 -14.23 14.18
N LYS A 86 -23.29 -13.15 13.53
CA LYS A 86 -23.97 -11.99 14.13
C LYS A 86 -23.11 -11.17 15.11
N THR A 87 -21.80 -11.35 15.11
CA THR A 87 -20.88 -10.45 15.82
C THR A 87 -20.43 -9.29 14.94
N THR A 88 -20.25 -8.12 15.54
CA THR A 88 -19.63 -6.95 14.88
C THR A 88 -18.25 -6.77 15.49
N LEU A 89 -17.22 -6.85 14.66
CA LEU A 89 -15.85 -6.66 15.08
C LEU A 89 -15.58 -5.17 15.28
N ALA A 90 -15.09 -4.80 16.46
CA ALA A 90 -14.79 -3.41 16.81
C ALA A 90 -13.74 -2.76 15.90
N TRP A 91 -12.87 -3.56 15.28
CA TRP A 91 -11.83 -3.08 14.37
C TRP A 91 -12.27 -2.99 12.91
N GLY A 92 -13.55 -3.23 12.61
CA GLY A 92 -14.11 -3.01 11.28
C GLY A 92 -14.13 -1.53 10.89
N GLY A 93 -14.08 -1.25 9.59
CA GLY A 93 -14.22 0.10 9.04
C GLY A 93 -13.20 0.46 7.95
N ALA A 94 -13.19 1.74 7.57
CA ALA A 94 -12.25 2.29 6.59
C ALA A 94 -10.84 2.43 7.18
N HIS A 95 -9.85 2.19 6.34
CA HIS A 95 -8.42 2.28 6.63
C HIS A 95 -7.69 2.85 5.40
N THR A 96 -6.48 3.33 5.60
CA THR A 96 -5.53 3.70 4.55
C THR A 96 -4.30 2.83 4.67
N PHE A 97 -3.79 2.36 3.53
CA PHE A 97 -2.65 1.46 3.47
C PHE A 97 -1.52 2.11 2.68
N LEU A 98 -0.31 2.05 3.21
CA LEU A 98 0.89 2.57 2.58
C LEU A 98 1.92 1.46 2.40
N VAL A 99 2.60 1.49 1.25
CA VAL A 99 3.84 0.74 0.99
C VAL A 99 4.94 1.78 0.93
N HIS A 100 5.79 1.78 1.94
CA HIS A 100 6.89 2.73 2.07
C HIS A 100 7.95 2.47 0.99
N PRO A 101 8.68 3.51 0.58
CA PRO A 101 9.84 3.32 -0.29
C PRO A 101 10.87 2.41 0.39
N PRO A 102 11.61 1.59 -0.38
CA PRO A 102 12.71 0.79 0.15
C PRO A 102 13.83 1.70 0.71
N ALA A 103 14.56 1.20 1.72
CA ALA A 103 15.56 1.98 2.45
C ALA A 103 16.74 2.48 1.60
N SER A 104 17.04 1.82 0.48
CA SER A 104 18.18 2.14 -0.39
C SER A 104 17.72 2.61 -1.78
N PRO A 105 17.24 3.85 -1.93
CA PRO A 105 16.78 4.41 -3.20
C PRO A 105 17.87 4.37 -4.29
N HIS A 106 17.54 3.86 -5.48
CA HIS A 106 18.35 3.96 -6.69
C HIS A 106 17.47 3.98 -7.94
N ALA A 107 18.05 4.30 -9.10
CA ALA A 107 17.30 4.55 -10.34
C ALA A 107 16.43 3.37 -10.81
N SER A 108 16.91 2.15 -10.61
CA SER A 108 16.23 0.91 -10.98
C SER A 108 15.24 0.36 -9.94
N ILE A 109 14.93 1.12 -8.89
CA ILE A 109 13.83 0.79 -7.97
C ILE A 109 12.78 1.90 -7.90
N PRO A 110 11.52 1.55 -7.62
CA PRO A 110 10.46 2.54 -7.42
C PRO A 110 10.72 3.47 -6.24
N HIS A 111 10.39 4.75 -6.42
CA HIS A 111 10.46 5.81 -5.41
C HIS A 111 9.05 6.33 -5.10
N GLY A 112 8.90 6.91 -3.91
CA GLY A 112 7.60 7.31 -3.39
C GLY A 112 6.82 6.15 -2.79
N PHE A 113 5.58 6.43 -2.41
CA PHE A 113 4.76 5.53 -1.63
C PHE A 113 3.75 4.80 -2.51
N GLY A 114 3.79 3.47 -2.51
CA GLY A 114 2.61 2.71 -2.89
C GLY A 114 1.48 2.99 -1.90
N HIS A 115 0.23 2.94 -2.35
CA HIS A 115 -0.91 3.25 -1.52
C HIS A 115 -2.12 2.38 -1.87
N ALA A 116 -3.02 2.25 -0.91
CA ALA A 116 -4.37 1.74 -1.15
C ALA A 116 -5.37 2.32 -0.16
N THR A 117 -6.60 2.47 -0.63
CA THR A 117 -7.75 2.52 0.27
C THR A 117 -8.02 1.12 0.78
N ALA A 118 -8.35 1.03 2.07
CA ALA A 118 -8.56 -0.23 2.75
C ALA A 118 -9.90 -0.25 3.48
N SER A 119 -10.53 -1.42 3.57
CA SER A 119 -11.73 -1.61 4.38
C SER A 119 -11.71 -2.96 5.05
N ILE A 120 -12.04 -3.00 6.34
CA ILE A 120 -12.22 -4.22 7.10
C ILE A 120 -13.73 -4.40 7.30
N ALA A 121 -14.28 -5.48 6.77
CA ALA A 121 -15.70 -5.78 6.89
C ALA A 121 -16.07 -6.07 8.37
N PRO A 122 -16.98 -5.32 9.01
CA PRO A 122 -17.26 -5.48 10.44
C PRO A 122 -17.80 -6.87 10.82
N ALA A 123 -18.48 -7.57 9.91
CA ALA A 123 -19.05 -8.89 10.20
C ALA A 123 -18.07 -10.06 10.02
N THR A 124 -17.05 -9.91 9.17
CA THR A 124 -16.17 -11.03 8.76
C THR A 124 -14.69 -10.77 9.03
N GLY A 125 -14.32 -9.52 9.30
CA GLY A 125 -12.93 -9.08 9.45
C GLY A 125 -12.15 -9.13 8.14
N VAL A 126 -12.78 -9.38 6.99
CA VAL A 126 -12.09 -9.41 5.69
C VAL A 126 -11.57 -8.03 5.35
N LEU A 127 -10.25 -7.92 5.17
CA LEU A 127 -9.55 -6.73 4.70
C LEU A 127 -9.56 -6.70 3.18
N LYS A 128 -10.09 -5.64 2.58
CA LYS A 128 -9.99 -5.36 1.15
C LYS A 128 -9.04 -4.19 0.92
N LEU A 129 -8.10 -4.34 -0.02
CA LEU A 129 -7.17 -3.30 -0.46
C LEU A 129 -7.46 -2.95 -1.92
N THR A 130 -7.44 -1.66 -2.26
CA THR A 130 -7.50 -1.18 -3.65
C THR A 130 -6.70 0.12 -3.80
N GLY A 131 -5.69 0.08 -4.66
CA GLY A 131 -4.82 1.21 -4.98
C GLY A 131 -3.72 0.84 -5.97
N GLN A 132 -2.53 1.40 -5.79
CA GLN A 132 -1.39 1.24 -6.71
C GLN A 132 -0.06 1.21 -5.96
N LEU A 133 0.90 0.46 -6.48
CA LEU A 133 2.29 0.50 -6.06
C LEU A 133 2.99 1.72 -6.67
N ALA A 134 4.16 2.07 -6.14
CA ALA A 134 4.90 3.26 -6.56
C ALA A 134 5.30 3.24 -8.05
N ASP A 135 5.45 2.06 -8.66
CA ASP A 135 5.70 1.93 -10.10
C ASP A 135 4.44 2.06 -10.98
N GLY A 136 3.29 2.37 -10.39
CA GLY A 136 1.99 2.49 -11.04
C GLY A 136 1.20 1.19 -11.16
N ALA A 137 1.78 0.04 -10.78
CA ALA A 137 1.09 -1.24 -10.89
C ALA A 137 -0.12 -1.31 -9.93
N PRO A 138 -1.26 -1.90 -10.34
CA PRO A 138 -2.44 -1.99 -9.49
C PRO A 138 -2.19 -2.88 -8.28
N LEU A 139 -2.64 -2.42 -7.10
CA LEU A 139 -2.64 -3.19 -5.86
C LEU A 139 -4.07 -3.51 -5.46
N THR A 140 -4.44 -4.79 -5.54
CA THR A 140 -5.74 -5.28 -5.08
C THR A 140 -5.58 -6.54 -4.26
N ALA A 141 -6.25 -6.63 -3.11
CA ALA A 141 -6.24 -7.83 -2.28
C ALA A 141 -7.54 -7.98 -1.48
N SER A 142 -7.89 -9.22 -1.14
CA SER A 142 -8.97 -9.55 -0.22
C SER A 142 -8.50 -10.61 0.76
N LEU A 143 -8.18 -10.20 1.98
CA LEU A 143 -7.44 -10.98 2.96
C LEU A 143 -8.37 -11.34 4.13
N ARG A 144 -8.32 -12.60 4.56
CA ARG A 144 -9.00 -13.01 5.80
C ARG A 144 -8.08 -12.77 7.00
N PRO A 145 -8.63 -12.38 8.15
CA PRO A 145 -7.82 -12.19 9.34
C PRO A 145 -7.35 -13.55 9.85
N SER A 146 -6.19 -13.55 10.50
CA SER A 146 -5.68 -14.66 11.27
C SER A 146 -6.26 -14.65 12.69
N THR A 147 -6.07 -15.73 13.47
CA THR A 147 -6.43 -15.79 14.90
C THR A 147 -5.72 -14.73 15.73
N LEU A 148 -4.56 -14.26 15.27
CA LEU A 148 -3.80 -13.13 15.82
C LEU A 148 -4.26 -11.78 15.25
N ARG A 149 -5.37 -11.75 14.49
CA ARG A 149 -5.97 -10.60 13.82
C ARG A 149 -5.12 -9.95 12.71
N GLY A 150 -3.94 -10.50 12.41
CA GLY A 150 -3.11 -10.10 11.28
C GLY A 150 -3.59 -10.66 9.94
N TYR A 151 -2.91 -10.30 8.85
CA TYR A 151 -3.30 -10.70 7.49
C TYR A 151 -2.09 -11.20 6.68
N VAL A 152 -2.24 -12.27 5.93
CA VAL A 152 -1.22 -12.69 4.95
C VAL A 152 -1.50 -11.98 3.62
N LEU A 153 -0.64 -11.05 3.23
CA LEU A 153 -0.69 -10.39 1.94
C LEU A 153 0.04 -11.24 0.89
N TRP A 154 -0.65 -11.51 -0.22
CA TRP A 154 -0.04 -12.05 -1.43
C TRP A 154 -0.74 -11.44 -2.65
N ALA A 155 -0.15 -10.40 -3.21
CA ALA A 155 -0.65 -9.69 -4.37
C ALA A 155 0.24 -9.97 -5.59
N THR A 156 -0.38 -10.14 -6.76
CA THR A 156 0.29 -10.30 -8.05
C THR A 156 0.00 -9.08 -8.94
N PRO A 157 0.60 -7.92 -8.63
CA PRO A 157 0.28 -6.64 -9.29
C PRO A 157 0.66 -6.62 -10.78
N TYR A 158 1.52 -7.56 -11.22
CA TYR A 158 2.02 -7.70 -12.59
C TYR A 158 1.29 -8.79 -13.39
N GLY A 159 0.03 -9.08 -13.04
CA GLY A 159 -0.79 -10.07 -13.72
C GLY A 159 -0.20 -11.47 -13.62
N SER A 160 0.04 -12.12 -14.77
CA SER A 160 0.56 -13.48 -14.85
C SER A 160 2.09 -13.58 -14.87
N ARG A 161 2.81 -12.47 -14.63
CA ARG A 161 4.28 -12.48 -14.58
C ARG A 161 4.72 -13.34 -13.39
N LEU A 162 5.43 -14.42 -13.68
CA LEU A 162 6.01 -15.29 -12.66
C LEU A 162 7.08 -14.52 -11.87
N ASP A 163 7.28 -14.91 -10.61
CA ASP A 163 8.32 -14.34 -9.74
C ASP A 163 8.19 -12.80 -9.56
N SER A 164 6.94 -12.34 -9.55
CA SER A 164 6.54 -10.94 -9.54
C SER A 164 5.37 -10.76 -8.57
N PHE A 165 5.64 -10.23 -7.37
CA PHE A 165 4.68 -10.21 -6.27
C PHE A 165 4.95 -9.09 -5.25
N LEU A 166 3.93 -8.75 -4.47
CA LEU A 166 4.07 -8.10 -3.16
C LEU A 166 3.47 -9.04 -2.12
N GLY A 167 4.25 -9.48 -1.14
CA GLY A 167 3.76 -10.43 -0.16
C GLY A 167 4.49 -10.43 1.17
N GLY A 168 3.76 -10.75 2.24
CA GLY A 168 4.27 -10.77 3.61
C GLY A 168 3.14 -10.86 4.63
N TYR A 169 3.49 -10.87 5.91
CA TYR A 169 2.51 -10.87 7.00
C TYR A 169 2.30 -9.46 7.55
N LEU A 170 1.06 -9.00 7.51
CA LEU A 170 0.60 -7.76 8.10
C LEU A 170 0.23 -8.03 9.56
N ALA A 171 1.21 -7.89 10.45
CA ALA A 171 0.97 -8.02 11.88
C ALA A 171 0.23 -6.79 12.42
N THR A 172 -0.99 -6.99 12.89
CA THR A 172 -1.80 -5.91 13.46
C THR A 172 -1.60 -5.79 14.96
N GLN A 173 -1.69 -4.57 15.46
CA GLN A 173 -1.75 -4.25 16.88
C GLN A 173 -2.91 -3.31 17.18
N PRO A 174 -3.38 -3.21 18.44
CA PRO A 174 -4.31 -2.17 18.85
C PRO A 174 -3.77 -0.77 18.49
N HIS A 175 -4.66 0.09 17.99
CA HIS A 175 -4.31 1.50 17.76
C HIS A 175 -4.22 2.22 19.12
N PRO A 176 -3.19 3.04 19.38
CA PRO A 176 -2.98 3.69 20.69
C PRO A 176 -4.15 4.58 21.08
N ASP A 177 -4.66 5.38 20.14
CA ASP A 177 -5.67 6.42 20.45
C ASP A 177 -7.10 6.07 20.02
N LEU A 178 -7.29 4.95 19.32
CA LEU A 178 -8.58 4.57 18.73
C LEU A 178 -9.03 3.23 19.29
N SER A 179 -9.74 3.29 20.42
CA SER A 179 -10.22 2.11 21.14
C SER A 179 -10.94 1.13 20.22
N GLY A 180 -10.54 -0.14 20.29
CA GLY A 180 -11.09 -1.23 19.50
C GLY A 180 -10.62 -1.30 18.04
N ARG A 181 -9.87 -0.30 17.55
CA ARG A 181 -9.29 -0.30 16.20
C ARG A 181 -7.93 -1.00 16.19
N LEU A 182 -7.58 -1.53 15.02
CA LEU A 182 -6.29 -2.13 14.75
C LEU A 182 -5.52 -1.28 13.74
N GLN A 183 -4.21 -1.32 13.85
CA GLN A 183 -3.27 -0.74 12.90
C GLN A 183 -2.16 -1.74 12.57
N VAL A 184 -1.47 -1.52 11.46
CA VAL A 184 -0.14 -2.07 11.21
C VAL A 184 0.81 -0.89 11.29
N PRO A 185 1.63 -0.78 12.34
CA PRO A 185 2.53 0.35 12.50
C PRO A 185 3.62 0.31 11.43
N ASP A 186 4.21 1.47 11.18
CA ASP A 186 5.41 1.56 10.36
C ASP A 186 6.49 0.60 10.91
N ASN A 187 7.11 -0.19 10.03
CA ASN A 187 8.25 -1.10 10.30
C ASN A 187 7.98 -2.46 10.96
N VAL A 188 6.72 -2.89 11.13
CA VAL A 188 6.47 -4.26 11.64
C VAL A 188 6.32 -5.26 10.48
N SER A 189 7.25 -6.22 10.42
CA SER A 189 7.26 -7.35 9.46
C SER A 189 7.14 -6.92 7.99
N PRO A 190 8.18 -6.27 7.43
CA PRO A 190 8.11 -5.69 6.10
C PRO A 190 7.90 -6.78 5.03
N PRO A 191 6.85 -6.67 4.18
CA PRO A 191 6.67 -7.56 3.04
C PRO A 191 7.81 -7.44 2.03
N THR A 192 7.90 -8.46 1.18
CA THR A 192 8.79 -8.49 0.03
C THR A 192 8.04 -8.03 -1.22
N TRP A 193 8.64 -7.08 -1.95
CA TRP A 193 8.19 -6.64 -3.26
C TRP A 193 9.21 -7.03 -4.32
N LYS A 194 8.76 -7.72 -5.36
CA LYS A 194 9.61 -8.18 -6.46
C LYS A 194 8.92 -8.01 -7.79
N LYS A 195 9.70 -7.63 -8.80
CA LYS A 195 9.31 -7.63 -10.21
C LYS A 195 10.39 -8.36 -11.00
N ALA A 196 10.11 -9.55 -11.53
CA ALA A 196 11.07 -10.27 -12.39
C ALA A 196 11.36 -9.47 -13.67
N ALA A 197 12.50 -9.64 -14.35
CA ALA A 197 12.73 -9.01 -15.67
C ALA A 197 11.86 -9.66 -16.78
N LEU A 198 11.51 -8.90 -17.82
CA LEU A 198 10.96 -9.48 -19.07
C LEU A 198 12.06 -9.57 -20.14
N PRO A 199 12.04 -10.60 -21.00
CA PRO A 199 13.01 -10.69 -22.07
C PRO A 199 12.91 -9.47 -23.01
N PRO A 200 14.03 -8.79 -23.34
CA PRO A 200 14.03 -7.48 -24.03
C PRO A 200 13.29 -7.45 -25.38
N SER A 201 13.20 -8.59 -26.06
CA SER A 201 12.60 -8.72 -27.40
C SER A 201 11.12 -9.10 -27.38
N THR A 202 10.48 -9.19 -26.22
CA THR A 202 9.06 -9.58 -26.13
C THR A 202 8.14 -8.37 -26.24
N LYS A 203 6.97 -8.56 -26.85
CA LYS A 203 5.88 -7.55 -26.85
C LYS A 203 5.49 -7.14 -25.42
N ALA A 204 5.55 -8.06 -24.47
CA ALA A 204 5.30 -7.76 -23.07
C ALA A 204 6.33 -6.76 -22.51
N SER A 205 7.60 -6.91 -22.89
CA SER A 205 8.67 -5.99 -22.48
C SER A 205 8.46 -4.59 -23.03
N SER A 206 8.09 -4.44 -24.32
CA SER A 206 7.82 -3.11 -24.90
C SER A 206 6.56 -2.43 -24.36
N GLN A 207 5.62 -3.19 -23.79
CA GLN A 207 4.43 -2.68 -23.12
C GLN A 207 4.65 -2.40 -21.62
N ASP A 208 5.75 -2.89 -21.04
CA ASP A 208 6.12 -2.60 -19.66
C ASP A 208 6.68 -1.18 -19.58
N LYS A 209 5.85 -0.30 -19.02
CA LYS A 209 6.10 1.14 -19.01
C LYS A 209 7.09 1.55 -17.94
N SER A 210 7.22 0.81 -16.84
CA SER A 210 8.06 1.19 -15.69
C SER A 210 8.89 0.00 -15.25
N TYR A 211 10.14 0.22 -14.82
CA TYR A 211 11.03 -0.82 -14.27
C TYR A 211 11.06 -2.14 -15.05
N ARG A 212 11.28 -2.06 -16.36
CA ARG A 212 11.20 -3.18 -17.33
C ARG A 212 12.24 -4.26 -17.06
N ALA A 213 13.43 -3.84 -16.62
CA ALA A 213 14.51 -4.71 -16.18
C ALA A 213 14.17 -5.51 -14.91
N GLY A 214 13.04 -5.21 -14.27
CA GLY A 214 12.68 -5.78 -12.98
C GLY A 214 13.46 -5.17 -11.83
N PHE A 215 13.11 -5.60 -10.61
CA PHE A 215 13.77 -5.21 -9.37
C PHE A 215 13.47 -6.22 -8.26
N GLY A 216 14.24 -6.09 -7.19
CA GLY A 216 14.03 -6.84 -5.95
C GLY A 216 14.61 -8.25 -5.98
N PRO A 217 14.37 -9.04 -4.92
CA PRO A 217 13.42 -8.77 -3.83
C PRO A 217 13.78 -7.54 -2.99
N LEU A 218 12.80 -6.67 -2.76
CA LEU A 218 12.89 -5.49 -1.91
C LEU A 218 12.12 -5.73 -0.62
N THR A 219 12.73 -5.44 0.52
CA THR A 219 12.03 -5.40 1.80
C THR A 219 11.39 -4.02 1.95
N VAL A 220 10.06 -3.95 1.93
CA VAL A 220 9.32 -2.68 1.97
C VAL A 220 8.46 -2.61 3.22
N PRO A 221 8.66 -1.61 4.10
CA PRO A 221 7.75 -1.38 5.21
C PRO A 221 6.34 -1.07 4.69
N VAL A 222 5.34 -1.44 5.47
CA VAL A 222 3.94 -1.12 5.18
C VAL A 222 3.27 -0.61 6.44
N SER A 223 2.25 0.21 6.26
CA SER A 223 1.33 0.55 7.34
C SER A 223 -0.11 0.47 6.91
N LEU A 224 -0.97 0.23 7.89
CA LEU A 224 -2.41 0.17 7.76
C LEU A 224 -2.99 0.97 8.91
N GLU A 225 -3.59 2.11 8.60
CA GLU A 225 -4.09 3.04 9.61
C GLU A 225 -5.61 3.19 9.50
N PRO A 226 -6.36 3.23 10.61
CA PRO A 226 -7.78 3.58 10.59
C PRO A 226 -8.02 4.94 9.93
N TRP A 227 -8.95 4.98 8.96
CA TRP A 227 -9.40 6.23 8.35
C TRP A 227 -10.76 6.63 8.93
N LEU A 228 -10.83 7.83 9.50
CA LEU A 228 -12.07 8.43 9.98
C LEU A 228 -12.43 9.58 9.02
N PRO A 229 -13.53 9.46 8.25
CA PRO A 229 -13.94 10.52 7.35
C PRO A 229 -14.43 11.76 8.12
N PRO A 230 -14.49 12.93 7.47
CA PRO A 230 -15.18 14.10 8.00
C PRO A 230 -16.63 13.78 8.37
N VAL A 231 -17.15 14.46 9.39
CA VAL A 231 -18.51 14.26 9.91
C VAL A 231 -19.26 15.57 9.82
N ALA A 232 -20.42 15.56 9.17
CA ALA A 232 -21.28 16.73 9.11
C ALA A 232 -21.83 17.11 10.50
N ALA A 233 -22.09 18.40 10.72
CA ALA A 233 -22.73 18.87 11.93
C ALA A 233 -24.08 18.16 12.13
N LYS A 234 -24.41 17.81 13.38
CA LYS A 234 -25.70 17.22 13.73
C LYS A 234 -26.53 18.22 14.52
N PRO A 235 -27.80 18.46 14.13
CA PRO A 235 -28.67 19.34 14.89
C PRO A 235 -28.89 18.79 16.30
N ALA A 236 -28.94 19.69 17.26
CA ALA A 236 -29.35 19.38 18.62
C ALA A 236 -30.75 18.78 18.63
N LYS A 237 -30.93 17.54 19.09
CA LYS A 237 -32.26 17.05 19.45
C LYS A 237 -32.57 17.45 20.88
N GLY A 238 -33.24 18.58 21.03
CA GLY A 238 -34.17 18.82 22.14
C GLY A 238 -33.64 19.32 23.48
N SER A 239 -32.36 19.73 23.65
CA SER A 239 -31.86 20.66 24.72
C SER A 239 -30.34 20.53 25.03
N THR A 240 -29.48 20.43 24.03
CA THR A 240 -28.00 20.40 24.20
C THR A 240 -27.35 21.09 23.01
N PRO A 241 -26.12 21.63 23.08
CA PRO A 241 -25.52 22.31 21.94
C PRO A 241 -25.39 21.35 20.74
N ALA A 242 -25.56 21.90 19.53
CA ALA A 242 -25.39 21.13 18.29
C ALA A 242 -24.00 20.49 18.26
N ILE A 243 -23.91 19.25 17.76
CA ILE A 243 -22.61 18.60 17.59
C ILE A 243 -21.95 19.26 16.37
N PRO A 244 -20.81 19.94 16.53
CA PRO A 244 -20.15 20.63 15.43
C PRO A 244 -19.68 19.63 14.36
N ALA A 245 -19.52 20.12 13.13
CA ALA A 245 -18.89 19.33 12.08
C ALA A 245 -17.43 19.02 12.43
N ILE A 246 -16.96 17.85 12.05
CA ILE A 246 -15.52 17.52 12.02
C ILE A 246 -15.10 17.62 10.57
N THR A 247 -14.35 18.67 10.23
CA THR A 247 -13.88 18.94 8.86
C THR A 247 -12.71 18.02 8.48
N LEU A 248 -12.30 18.05 7.21
CA LEU A 248 -11.07 17.35 6.79
C LEU A 248 -9.83 17.95 7.48
N ALA A 249 -9.77 19.27 7.63
CA ALA A 249 -8.65 19.92 8.31
C ALA A 249 -8.53 19.45 9.76
N ASP A 250 -9.66 19.31 10.47
CA ASP A 250 -9.68 18.77 11.84
C ASP A 250 -9.19 17.32 11.89
N ARG A 251 -9.60 16.47 10.92
CA ARG A 251 -9.14 15.07 10.82
C ARG A 251 -7.64 14.94 10.59
N LEU A 252 -7.07 15.87 9.84
CA LEU A 252 -5.65 15.90 9.53
C LEU A 252 -4.84 16.63 10.61
N GLY A 253 -5.50 17.21 11.64
CA GLY A 253 -4.83 17.93 12.71
C GLY A 253 -4.08 19.17 12.25
N LEU A 254 -4.62 19.87 11.24
CA LEU A 254 -4.02 21.06 10.66
C LEU A 254 -4.32 22.29 11.52
N ALA A 255 -3.28 23.06 11.87
CA ALA A 255 -3.44 24.30 12.63
C ALA A 255 -4.09 25.42 11.80
N THR A 256 -3.77 25.44 10.50
CA THR A 256 -4.46 26.25 9.50
C THR A 256 -5.08 25.31 8.48
N ALA A 257 -6.16 25.69 7.80
CA ALA A 257 -6.79 24.86 6.78
C ALA A 257 -5.94 24.85 5.49
N SER A 258 -4.69 24.43 5.58
CA SER A 258 -3.73 24.36 4.48
C SER A 258 -2.85 23.12 4.59
N LEU A 259 -2.41 22.63 3.44
CA LEU A 259 -1.48 21.53 3.30
C LEU A 259 -0.17 22.08 2.75
N GLY A 260 0.96 21.68 3.33
CA GLY A 260 2.26 21.78 2.66
C GLY A 260 2.40 20.67 1.62
N LEU A 261 3.16 20.92 0.55
CA LEU A 261 3.40 19.98 -0.54
C LEU A 261 4.90 19.84 -0.81
N ASP A 262 5.39 18.62 -0.76
CA ASP A 262 6.76 18.27 -1.15
C ASP A 262 6.74 17.33 -2.35
N TYR A 263 7.69 17.54 -3.26
CA TYR A 263 7.90 16.72 -4.45
C TYR A 263 9.34 16.22 -4.45
N LEU A 264 9.55 14.91 -4.31
CA LEU A 264 10.89 14.32 -4.29
C LEU A 264 11.05 13.46 -5.55
N PRO A 265 11.67 13.98 -6.61
CA PRO A 265 11.97 13.18 -7.80
C PRO A 265 12.99 12.08 -7.50
N PRO A 266 13.04 11.01 -8.31
CA PRO A 266 14.10 10.02 -8.20
C PRO A 266 15.47 10.66 -8.52
N PRO A 267 16.58 10.13 -7.99
CA PRO A 267 17.92 10.72 -8.12
C PRO A 267 18.34 11.07 -9.55
N ASP A 268 17.95 10.22 -10.51
CA ASP A 268 18.34 10.35 -11.92
C ASP A 268 17.39 11.24 -12.74
N ALA A 269 16.36 11.81 -12.11
CA ALA A 269 15.40 12.70 -12.76
C ALA A 269 15.06 13.91 -11.88
N ALA A 270 16.08 14.49 -11.24
CA ALA A 270 15.94 15.69 -10.43
C ALA A 270 15.22 16.81 -11.20
N PHE A 271 14.31 17.50 -10.51
CA PHE A 271 13.62 18.67 -11.06
C PHE A 271 14.57 19.86 -11.06
N THR A 272 14.46 20.70 -12.08
CA THR A 272 15.16 21.99 -12.09
C THR A 272 14.49 22.97 -11.13
N GLU A 273 15.21 24.00 -10.70
CA GLU A 273 14.66 25.06 -9.84
C GLU A 273 13.40 25.70 -10.47
N ALA A 274 13.46 26.04 -11.75
CA ALA A 274 12.32 26.57 -12.50
C ALA A 274 11.10 25.62 -12.56
N GLN A 275 11.33 24.30 -12.56
CA GLN A 275 10.26 23.31 -12.49
C GLN A 275 9.63 23.27 -11.09
N ILE A 276 10.43 23.39 -10.04
CA ILE A 276 9.98 23.43 -8.64
C ILE A 276 9.18 24.71 -8.37
N ASP A 277 9.69 25.87 -8.81
CA ASP A 277 9.03 27.18 -8.64
C ASP A 277 7.65 27.24 -9.31
N GLY A 278 7.43 26.45 -10.35
CA GLY A 278 6.15 26.35 -11.03
C GLY A 278 5.09 25.54 -10.27
N LEU A 279 5.48 24.79 -9.23
CA LEU A 279 4.61 23.93 -8.44
C LEU A 279 4.16 24.61 -7.14
N PRO A 280 2.92 24.36 -6.68
CA PRO A 280 2.48 24.88 -5.39
C PRO A 280 3.23 24.18 -4.24
N ALA A 281 3.82 24.98 -3.36
CA ALA A 281 4.39 24.51 -2.08
C ALA A 281 3.33 24.39 -0.97
N SER A 282 2.16 25.03 -1.14
CA SER A 282 1.03 24.89 -0.23
C SER A 282 -0.31 25.03 -0.94
N LEU A 283 -1.35 24.44 -0.36
CA LEU A 283 -2.74 24.53 -0.85
C LEU A 283 -3.67 24.79 0.33
N GLY A 284 -4.59 25.75 0.17
CA GLY A 284 -5.68 25.94 1.11
C GLY A 284 -6.73 24.83 0.99
N LEU A 285 -7.55 24.64 2.03
CA LEU A 285 -8.70 23.77 2.04
C LEU A 285 -9.96 24.58 2.34
N THR A 286 -11.01 24.33 1.56
CA THR A 286 -12.36 24.79 1.90
C THR A 286 -12.91 24.02 3.11
N VAL A 287 -13.97 24.52 3.75
CA VAL A 287 -14.69 23.81 4.82
C VAL A 287 -15.19 22.43 4.38
N ALA A 288 -15.49 22.27 3.08
CA ALA A 288 -15.89 20.99 2.49
C ALA A 288 -14.71 20.02 2.23
N GLY A 289 -13.47 20.41 2.58
CA GLY A 289 -12.27 19.62 2.33
C GLY A 289 -11.81 19.62 0.87
N LYS A 290 -12.30 20.54 0.04
CA LYS A 290 -11.80 20.70 -1.35
C LYS A 290 -10.55 21.58 -1.37
N PRO A 291 -9.52 21.24 -2.16
CA PRO A 291 -8.33 22.06 -2.30
C PRO A 291 -8.64 23.37 -3.02
N ILE A 292 -7.99 24.45 -2.56
CA ILE A 292 -7.99 25.77 -3.16
C ILE A 292 -6.69 25.90 -3.93
N LEU A 293 -6.79 25.94 -5.26
CA LEU A 293 -5.63 26.07 -6.14
C LEU A 293 -5.08 27.50 -6.12
N PRO A 294 -3.76 27.69 -6.33
CA PRO A 294 -3.18 29.02 -6.42
C PRO A 294 -3.75 29.79 -7.61
N LEU A 295 -3.87 31.12 -7.46
CA LEU A 295 -4.36 32.00 -8.52
C LEU A 295 -3.47 31.91 -9.77
N VAL A 296 -2.16 31.84 -9.57
CA VAL A 296 -1.16 31.62 -10.61
C VAL A 296 -0.77 30.14 -10.57
N ASN A 297 -1.11 29.41 -11.64
CA ASN A 297 -0.91 27.95 -11.71
C ASN A 297 -0.20 27.55 -13.02
N PRO A 298 1.10 27.91 -13.17
CA PRO A 298 1.83 27.73 -14.42
C PRO A 298 2.02 26.24 -14.76
N ALA A 299 2.22 25.38 -13.75
CA ALA A 299 2.31 23.94 -13.93
C ALA A 299 0.94 23.26 -14.17
N LYS A 300 -0.17 24.02 -14.24
CA LYS A 300 -1.54 23.49 -14.36
C LYS A 300 -1.82 22.37 -13.36
N PHE A 301 -1.33 22.55 -12.13
CA PHE A 301 -1.50 21.63 -11.03
C PHE A 301 -2.99 21.42 -10.74
N ALA A 302 -3.40 20.17 -10.62
CA ALA A 302 -4.75 19.75 -10.30
C ALA A 302 -4.70 18.67 -9.21
N LEU A 303 -5.57 18.81 -8.21
CA LEU A 303 -5.69 17.88 -7.09
C LEU A 303 -7.16 17.57 -6.83
N THR A 304 -7.44 16.29 -6.66
CA THR A 304 -8.71 15.78 -6.17
C THR A 304 -8.46 15.06 -4.85
N LEU A 305 -9.21 15.46 -3.82
CA LEU A 305 -9.26 14.76 -2.53
C LEU A 305 -10.59 14.03 -2.43
N ASN A 306 -10.55 12.79 -1.93
CA ASN A 306 -11.74 12.04 -1.52
C ASN A 306 -11.73 11.91 0.02
N PRO A 307 -12.37 12.83 0.75
CA PRO A 307 -12.33 12.83 2.21
C PRO A 307 -13.00 11.59 2.82
N THR A 308 -13.89 10.91 2.09
CA THR A 308 -14.56 9.70 2.57
C THR A 308 -13.60 8.53 2.70
N THR A 309 -12.65 8.39 1.77
CA THR A 309 -11.71 7.26 1.73
C THR A 309 -10.28 7.65 2.09
N GLY A 310 -9.97 8.94 2.15
CA GLY A 310 -8.61 9.46 2.29
C GLY A 310 -7.82 9.44 1.00
N ALA A 311 -8.35 8.91 -0.12
CA ALA A 311 -7.61 8.87 -1.38
C ALA A 311 -7.41 10.28 -1.96
N PHE A 312 -6.26 10.49 -2.62
CA PHE A 312 -6.05 11.65 -3.47
C PHE A 312 -5.48 11.25 -4.83
N SER A 313 -5.74 12.08 -5.83
CA SER A 313 -5.14 11.95 -7.15
C SER A 313 -5.03 13.31 -7.82
N GLY A 314 -4.16 13.42 -8.81
CA GLY A 314 -3.98 14.67 -9.51
C GLY A 314 -2.95 14.59 -10.63
N SER A 315 -2.61 15.77 -11.14
CA SER A 315 -1.57 15.91 -12.15
C SER A 315 -1.02 17.32 -12.20
N PHE A 316 0.19 17.46 -12.74
CA PHE A 316 0.80 18.73 -13.13
C PHE A 316 1.58 18.56 -14.44
N PHE A 317 2.07 19.66 -14.98
CA PHE A 317 2.94 19.68 -16.16
C PHE A 317 4.31 20.20 -15.76
N LEU A 318 5.34 19.45 -16.15
CA LEU A 318 6.71 19.91 -16.17
C LEU A 318 7.04 20.44 -17.56
N THR A 319 7.87 21.46 -17.61
CA THR A 319 8.44 21.95 -18.88
C THR A 319 9.88 21.46 -18.93
N ASP A 320 10.16 20.51 -19.81
CA ASP A 320 11.50 19.96 -20.02
C ASP A 320 12.13 20.61 -21.26
N THR A 321 13.47 20.67 -21.30
CA THR A 321 14.23 21.06 -22.50
C THR A 321 14.82 19.81 -23.12
N VAL A 322 14.42 19.49 -24.34
CA VAL A 322 14.85 18.26 -25.03
C VAL A 322 15.64 18.58 -26.31
N PRO A 323 16.62 17.73 -26.70
CA PRO A 323 17.28 17.86 -27.99
C PRO A 323 16.28 17.88 -29.14
N ALA A 324 16.49 18.79 -30.08
CA ALA A 324 15.72 18.95 -31.30
C ALA A 324 16.64 19.36 -32.45
N PRO A 325 17.66 18.54 -32.76
CA PRO A 325 18.65 18.89 -33.77
C PRO A 325 17.99 19.18 -35.12
N THR A 326 18.46 20.23 -35.78
CA THR A 326 18.03 20.61 -37.14
C THR A 326 19.21 20.47 -38.09
N GLN A 327 18.95 20.48 -39.40
CA GLN A 327 20.02 20.44 -40.40
C GLN A 327 21.01 21.62 -40.27
N LYS A 328 20.59 22.74 -39.65
CA LYS A 328 21.40 23.95 -39.47
C LYS A 328 22.02 24.07 -38.06
N ASP A 329 21.51 23.34 -37.08
CA ASP A 329 21.93 23.41 -35.69
C ASP A 329 21.70 22.06 -34.99
N LEU A 330 22.79 21.31 -34.80
CA LEU A 330 22.77 20.01 -34.12
C LEU A 330 22.59 20.13 -32.60
N ALA A 331 22.78 21.32 -32.02
CA ALA A 331 22.59 21.60 -30.60
C ALA A 331 21.23 22.24 -30.29
N ALA A 332 20.38 22.44 -31.30
CA ALA A 332 19.05 23.00 -31.12
C ALA A 332 18.24 22.20 -30.08
N THR A 333 17.55 22.92 -29.20
CA THR A 333 16.67 22.34 -28.19
C THR A 333 15.26 22.89 -28.34
N LYS A 334 14.27 22.18 -27.80
CA LYS A 334 12.89 22.66 -27.72
C LYS A 334 12.31 22.41 -26.33
N SER A 335 11.37 23.26 -25.96
CA SER A 335 10.53 23.05 -24.78
C SER A 335 9.54 21.92 -25.03
N PHE A 336 9.45 20.98 -24.08
CA PHE A 336 8.55 19.83 -24.13
C PHE A 336 7.72 19.77 -22.85
N PRO A 337 6.39 19.94 -22.93
CA PRO A 337 5.52 19.81 -21.77
C PRO A 337 5.27 18.32 -21.44
N ARG A 338 5.65 17.89 -20.25
CA ARG A 338 5.45 16.53 -19.75
C ARG A 338 4.38 16.52 -18.67
N LYS A 339 3.27 15.81 -18.91
CA LYS A 339 2.25 15.57 -17.89
C LYS A 339 2.74 14.54 -16.87
N VAL A 340 2.68 14.92 -15.60
CA VAL A 340 3.00 14.07 -14.45
C VAL A 340 1.71 13.80 -13.70
N SER A 341 1.36 12.51 -13.53
CA SER A 341 0.18 12.11 -12.75
C SER A 341 0.63 11.60 -11.40
N PHE A 342 -0.16 11.87 -10.36
CA PHE A 342 0.14 11.46 -9.01
C PHE A 342 -1.09 10.94 -8.27
N SER A 343 -0.84 10.12 -7.25
CA SER A 343 -1.89 9.52 -6.43
C SER A 343 -1.34 9.02 -5.10
N GLY A 344 -2.20 8.94 -4.09
CA GLY A 344 -1.83 8.51 -2.75
C GLY A 344 -3.01 8.44 -1.80
N VAL A 345 -2.70 8.37 -0.51
CA VAL A 345 -3.68 8.45 0.57
C VAL A 345 -3.26 9.47 1.61
N LEU A 346 -4.25 10.15 2.17
CA LEU A 346 -4.15 10.94 3.39
C LEU A 346 -4.10 10.00 4.59
N ARG A 347 -3.48 10.46 5.67
CA ARG A 347 -3.47 9.79 6.97
C ARG A 347 -3.71 10.83 8.06
N HIS A 348 -4.27 10.39 9.18
CA HIS A 348 -4.37 11.28 10.34
C HIS A 348 -2.96 11.60 10.84
N ARG A 349 -2.80 12.79 11.39
CA ARG A 349 -1.58 13.18 12.06
C ARG A 349 -1.37 12.23 13.24
N GLN A 350 -0.32 11.43 13.19
CA GLN A 350 0.09 10.64 14.35
C GLN A 350 0.58 11.60 15.45
N PRO A 351 0.30 11.32 16.74
CA PRO A 351 0.91 12.04 17.83
C PRO A 351 2.44 11.99 17.65
N ILE A 352 3.09 13.15 17.67
CA ILE A 352 4.55 13.19 17.70
C ILE A 352 4.91 12.68 19.09
N ASP A 353 5.70 11.61 19.16
CA ASP A 353 6.30 11.21 20.43
C ASP A 353 7.32 12.28 20.82
N LEU A 354 6.92 13.17 21.73
CA LEU A 354 7.74 14.27 22.21
C LEU A 354 8.90 13.78 23.10
N THR A 355 8.96 12.49 23.45
CA THR A 355 10.00 11.94 24.31
C THR A 355 11.37 11.83 23.63
N ASP A 356 11.42 11.90 22.30
CA ASP A 356 12.66 11.81 21.49
C ASP A 356 13.18 13.16 20.98
N ILE A 357 12.53 14.28 21.34
CA ILE A 357 12.94 15.62 20.90
C ILE A 357 13.89 16.23 21.92
N THR A 358 15.17 15.85 21.85
CA THR A 358 16.23 16.62 22.52
C THR A 358 16.41 17.94 21.77
N SER A 359 15.90 19.03 22.37
CA SER A 359 16.23 20.46 22.18
C SER A 359 17.00 20.88 20.90
N GLU A 360 16.38 21.80 20.11
CA GLU A 360 16.84 22.48 18.88
C GLU A 360 16.43 21.92 17.50
N VAL A 361 15.60 20.88 17.44
CA VAL A 361 15.08 20.41 16.15
C VAL A 361 13.79 21.16 15.78
N VAL A 362 13.81 21.89 14.65
CA VAL A 362 12.61 22.42 13.97
C VAL A 362 11.54 21.33 13.99
N ALA A 363 10.36 21.61 14.55
CA ALA A 363 9.32 20.61 14.69
C ALA A 363 9.11 19.88 13.36
N PRO A 364 9.30 18.54 13.30
CA PRO A 364 9.28 17.84 12.03
C PRO A 364 7.92 18.03 11.37
N THR A 365 7.91 18.43 10.10
CA THR A 365 6.69 18.52 9.30
C THR A 365 6.06 17.13 9.26
N VAL A 366 4.87 17.00 9.85
CA VAL A 366 4.23 15.69 10.00
C VAL A 366 3.53 15.34 8.68
N PRO A 367 3.87 14.20 8.02
CA PRO A 367 3.20 13.81 6.80
C PRO A 367 1.74 13.45 7.10
N VAL A 368 0.81 14.14 6.44
CA VAL A 368 -0.64 13.90 6.49
C VAL A 368 -1.18 13.33 5.17
N GLY A 369 -0.34 13.19 4.16
CA GLY A 369 -0.63 12.44 2.95
C GLY A 369 0.64 12.03 2.24
N GLN A 370 0.63 10.82 1.68
CA GLN A 370 1.80 10.23 1.04
C GLN A 370 1.36 9.46 -0.20
N GLY A 371 2.17 9.52 -1.25
CA GLY A 371 1.89 8.85 -2.50
C GLY A 371 3.10 8.85 -3.42
N PHE A 372 2.82 8.66 -4.70
CA PHE A 372 3.82 8.71 -5.75
C PHE A 372 3.31 9.52 -6.93
N PHE A 373 4.25 9.95 -7.77
CA PHE A 373 3.98 10.47 -9.10
C PHE A 373 4.76 9.68 -10.14
N LEU A 374 4.25 9.64 -11.38
CA LEU A 374 4.91 8.97 -12.51
C LEU A 374 5.42 9.99 -13.51
N LEU A 375 6.73 9.99 -13.71
CA LEU A 375 7.43 10.72 -14.76
C LEU A 375 7.44 9.87 -16.02
N SER A 376 6.77 10.35 -17.07
CA SER A 376 6.89 9.72 -18.38
C SER A 376 8.29 9.93 -18.95
N ALA A 377 8.74 8.99 -19.77
CA ALA A 377 9.97 9.12 -20.54
C ALA A 377 9.94 10.38 -21.42
N LEU A 378 11.10 11.01 -21.57
CA LEU A 378 11.28 12.07 -22.54
C LEU A 378 11.33 11.46 -23.96
N PRO A 379 11.05 12.25 -25.01
CA PRO A 379 11.09 11.78 -26.40
C PRO A 379 12.48 11.34 -26.92
N ASP A 380 13.53 11.43 -26.12
CA ASP A 380 14.92 11.12 -26.49
C ASP A 380 15.30 9.68 -26.07
N PRO A 381 16.12 8.91 -26.82
CA PRO A 381 16.01 7.46 -26.91
C PRO A 381 16.70 6.68 -25.78
N ALA A 382 17.30 7.33 -24.78
CA ALA A 382 18.02 6.60 -23.74
C ALA A 382 17.10 5.62 -22.97
N SER A 383 15.81 5.98 -22.78
CA SER A 383 14.82 5.07 -22.24
C SER A 383 13.38 5.53 -22.49
N THR A 384 12.49 4.59 -22.83
CA THR A 384 11.02 4.80 -22.86
C THR A 384 10.34 4.53 -21.51
N GLU A 385 11.15 4.32 -20.46
CA GLU A 385 10.70 3.91 -19.14
C GLU A 385 10.17 5.09 -18.32
N GLN A 386 9.08 4.82 -17.61
CA GLN A 386 8.51 5.71 -16.61
C GLN A 386 9.22 5.49 -15.29
N LEU A 387 9.61 6.59 -14.66
CA LEU A 387 10.18 6.61 -13.32
C LEU A 387 9.15 7.14 -12.34
N SER A 388 9.17 6.63 -11.12
CA SER A 388 8.34 7.14 -10.03
C SER A 388 9.11 8.10 -9.15
N GLY A 389 8.41 9.08 -8.57
CA GLY A 389 8.91 9.95 -7.49
C GLY A 389 7.86 10.09 -6.39
N GLU A 390 8.21 10.77 -5.30
CA GLU A 390 7.36 10.94 -4.13
C GLU A 390 6.56 12.25 -4.17
N ILE A 391 5.29 12.19 -3.80
CA ILE A 391 4.52 13.38 -3.39
C ILE A 391 4.09 13.23 -1.93
N ARG A 392 4.30 14.29 -1.15
CA ARG A 392 3.95 14.34 0.27
C ARG A 392 3.10 15.57 0.56
N PHE A 393 2.07 15.36 1.37
CA PHE A 393 1.31 16.42 2.01
C PHE A 393 1.72 16.50 3.48
N THR A 394 2.01 17.69 3.96
CA THR A 394 2.44 17.93 5.34
C THR A 394 1.48 18.87 6.06
N ALA A 395 1.35 18.67 7.37
CA ALA A 395 0.76 19.70 8.24
C ALA A 395 1.81 20.80 8.46
N PRO A 396 1.52 22.06 8.07
CA PRO A 396 2.45 23.17 8.22
C PRO A 396 2.65 23.60 9.68
#